data_AF-A0A936I4H2-F1
#
_entry.id   AF-A0A936I4H2-F1
#
_cell.length_a   1.000
_cell.length_b   1.000
_cell.length_c   1.000
_cell.angle_alpha   90.00
_cell.angle_beta   90.00
_cell.angle_gamma   90.00
#
_symmetry.space_group_name_H-M   'P 1'
#
loop_
_entity.id
_entity.type
_entity.pdbx_description
1 polymer ?
#
loop_
_entity_poly.entity_id
_entity_poly.type
_entity_poly.pdbx_seq_one_letter_code
_entity_poly.pdbx_strand_id
1 'polypeptide(L)' 'MNTRKLIGLACWLLAFALPFGPSILNTQGVDNITGLLSFVATITLIFLGYWLVDSSKPQPTAENHGH' A
#
# COMPACT_ATOMS: atom_id res chain seq x y z
N MET A 1 -1.53 -8.14 16.78
CA MET A 1 -1.03 -7.69 15.46
C MET A 1 -0.47 -6.28 15.64
N ASN A 2 0.75 -5.98 15.15
CA ASN A 2 1.36 -4.65 15.30
C ASN A 2 0.56 -3.61 14.49
N THR A 3 0.32 -2.41 15.06
CA THR A 3 -0.39 -1.29 14.40
C THR A 3 0.16 -0.98 13.01
N ARG A 4 1.49 -1.06 12.80
CA ARG A 4 2.11 -0.86 11.47
C ARG A 4 1.68 -1.91 10.44
N LYS A 5 1.54 -3.18 10.85
CA LYS A 5 1.02 -4.26 9.97
C LYS A 5 -0.42 -4.00 9.58
N LEU A 6 -1.24 -3.55 10.53
CA LEU A 6 -2.65 -3.23 10.27
C LEU A 6 -2.79 -2.09 9.25
N ILE A 7 -2.00 -1.02 9.42
CA ILE A 7 -1.98 0.11 8.48
C ILE A 7 -1.49 -0.34 7.10
N GLY A 8 -0.44 -1.16 7.03
CA GLY A 8 0.06 -1.68 5.76
C GLY A 8 -0.96 -2.55 5.01
N LEU A 9 -1.71 -3.39 5.74
CA LEU A 9 -2.83 -4.15 5.16
C LEU A 9 -3.97 -3.24 4.68
N ALA A 10 -4.31 -2.19 5.42
CA ALA A 10 -5.30 -1.21 5.00
C ALA A 10 -4.86 -0.44 3.74
N CYS A 11 -3.57 -0.12 3.61
CA CYS A 11 -3.01 0.48 2.39
C CYS A 11 -3.20 -0.42 1.17
N TRP A 12 -3.01 -1.73 1.30
CA TRP A 12 -3.28 -2.66 0.20
C TRP A 12 -4.76 -2.72 -0.15
N LEU A 13 -5.67 -2.79 0.84
CA LEU A 13 -7.10 -2.74 0.57
C LEU A 13 -7.52 -1.47 -0.18
N LEU A 14 -6.95 -0.31 0.20
CA LEU A 14 -7.18 0.95 -0.50
C LEU A 14 -6.57 0.97 -1.89
N ALA A 15 -5.37 0.41 -2.08
CA ALA A 15 -4.74 0.30 -3.40
C ALA A 15 -5.63 -0.50 -4.36
N PHE A 16 -6.26 -1.57 -3.89
CA PHE A 16 -7.19 -2.34 -4.70
C PHE A 16 -8.52 -1.61 -4.91
N ALA A 17 -9.02 -0.83 -3.95
CA ALA A 17 -10.30 -0.13 -4.06
C ALA A 17 -10.26 1.14 -4.92
N LEU A 18 -9.15 1.89 -4.92
CA LEU A 18 -9.00 3.13 -5.68
C LEU A 18 -9.30 3.02 -7.18
N PRO A 19 -8.84 1.98 -7.92
CA PRO A 19 -9.15 1.84 -9.33
C PRO A 19 -10.62 1.48 -9.61
N PHE A 20 -11.41 1.00 -8.63
CA PHE A 20 -12.81 0.59 -8.88
C PHE A 20 -13.72 1.75 -9.28
N GLY A 21 -13.52 2.93 -8.73
CA GLY A 21 -14.30 4.12 -9.10
C GLY A 21 -14.15 4.50 -10.57
N PRO A 22 -12.96 4.95 -10.99
CA PRO A 22 -12.73 5.36 -12.37
C PRO A 22 -12.84 4.21 -13.36
N SER A 23 -12.34 3.00 -13.05
CA SER A 23 -12.30 1.91 -14.03
C SER A 23 -13.61 1.11 -14.17
N ILE A 24 -14.46 1.03 -13.13
CA ILE A 24 -15.69 0.23 -13.17
C ILE A 24 -16.97 1.08 -13.23
N LEU A 25 -17.05 2.18 -12.49
CA LEU A 25 -18.29 2.97 -12.39
C LEU A 25 -18.44 4.04 -13.48
N ASN A 26 -17.34 4.50 -14.08
CA ASN A 26 -17.39 5.61 -15.04
C ASN A 26 -16.66 5.28 -16.35
N THR A 27 -17.23 4.38 -17.13
CA THR A 27 -16.69 3.98 -18.45
C THR A 27 -16.82 5.05 -19.53
N GLN A 28 -17.52 6.15 -19.26
CA GLN A 28 -17.71 7.27 -20.17
C GLN A 28 -16.97 8.51 -19.66
N GLY A 29 -15.66 8.58 -19.88
CA GLY A 29 -14.90 9.83 -19.70
C GLY A 29 -14.16 9.96 -18.37
N VAL A 30 -13.38 8.96 -17.98
CA VAL A 30 -12.27 9.23 -17.04
C VAL A 30 -11.25 10.08 -17.77
N ASP A 31 -11.06 11.31 -17.31
CA ASP A 31 -10.02 12.19 -17.84
C ASP A 31 -8.64 11.51 -17.68
N ASN A 32 -7.77 11.63 -18.68
CA ASN A 32 -6.47 10.94 -18.71
C ASN A 32 -5.65 11.25 -17.46
N ILE A 33 -5.77 12.48 -16.94
CA ILE A 33 -5.11 12.93 -15.71
C ILE A 33 -5.66 12.17 -14.49
N THR A 34 -6.96 11.99 -14.39
CA THR A 34 -7.59 11.24 -13.28
C THR A 34 -7.16 9.78 -13.31
N GLY A 35 -7.14 9.14 -14.49
CA GLY A 35 -6.65 7.78 -14.64
C GLY A 35 -5.18 7.63 -14.22
N LEU A 36 -4.33 8.58 -14.64
CA LEU A 36 -2.91 8.60 -14.26
C LEU A 36 -2.72 8.79 -12.75
N LEU A 37 -3.47 9.69 -12.12
CA LEU A 37 -3.41 9.91 -10.67
C LEU A 37 -3.86 8.68 -9.89
N SER A 38 -4.95 8.02 -10.29
CA SER A 38 -5.40 6.78 -9.68
C SER A 38 -4.39 5.64 -9.84
N PHE A 39 -3.72 5.56 -10.98
CA PHE A 39 -2.65 4.58 -11.21
C PHE A 39 -1.43 4.85 -10.31
N VAL A 40 -0.96 6.09 -10.24
CA VAL A 40 0.18 6.48 -9.38
C VAL A 40 -0.15 6.27 -7.90
N ALA A 41 -1.37 6.61 -7.47
CA ALA A 41 -1.83 6.39 -6.10
C ALA A 41 -1.86 4.90 -5.75
N THR A 42 -2.34 4.05 -6.67
CA THR A 42 -2.34 2.59 -6.49
C THR A 42 -0.93 2.04 -6.31
N ILE A 43 0.01 2.43 -7.18
CA ILE A 43 1.42 2.03 -7.07
C ILE A 43 2.01 2.47 -5.73
N THR A 44 1.77 3.73 -5.36
CA THR A 44 2.30 4.31 -4.11
C THR A 44 1.79 3.53 -2.89
N LEU A 45 0.49 3.22 -2.83
CA LEU A 45 -0.09 2.48 -1.72
C LEU A 45 0.40 1.03 -1.63
N ILE A 46 0.69 0.38 -2.77
CA ILE A 46 1.28 -0.97 -2.77
C ILE A 46 2.66 -0.96 -2.10
N PHE A 47 3.53 -0.03 -2.51
CA PHE A 47 4.88 0.09 -1.94
C PHE A 47 4.86 0.57 -0.50
N LEU A 48 3.98 1.52 -0.16
CA LEU A 48 3.81 2.00 1.21
C LEU A 48 3.31 0.88 2.13
N GLY A 49 2.34 0.08 1.68
CA GLY A 49 1.84 -1.09 2.40
C GLY A 49 2.94 -2.12 2.64
N TYR A 50 3.74 -2.41 1.61
CA TYR A 50 4.89 -3.30 1.73
C TYR A 50 5.90 -2.79 2.77
N TRP A 51 6.29 -1.52 2.67
CA TRP A 51 7.27 -0.91 3.57
C TRP A 51 6.80 -0.89 5.03
N LEU A 52 5.52 -0.59 5.27
CA LEU A 52 4.91 -0.61 6.60
C LEU A 52 4.89 -2.02 7.22
N VAL A 53 4.56 -3.04 6.40
CA VAL A 53 4.57 -4.43 6.84
C VAL A 53 6.00 -4.90 7.09
N ASP A 54 6.96 -4.54 6.25
CA ASP A 54 8.36 -4.93 6.42
C ASP A 54 8.99 -4.27 7.67
N SER A 55 8.76 -2.97 7.86
CA SER A 55 9.21 -2.17 9.01
C SER A 55 8.55 -2.53 10.35
N SER A 56 7.63 -3.50 10.33
CA SER A 56 6.96 -4.01 11.53
C SER A 56 7.51 -5.35 12.00
N LYS A 57 8.42 -5.95 11.22
CA LYS A 57 9.18 -7.13 11.65
C LYS A 57 10.05 -6.73 12.84
N PRO A 58 10.14 -7.55 13.90
CA PRO A 58 11.12 -7.33 14.95
C PRO A 58 12.49 -7.25 14.28
N GLN A 59 13.21 -6.16 14.53
CA GLN A 59 14.62 -6.09 14.18
C GLN A 59 15.29 -7.25 14.94
N PRO A 60 16.11 -8.10 14.29
CA PRO A 60 16.88 -9.08 15.03
C PRO A 60 17.70 -8.29 16.03
N THR A 61 17.36 -8.43 17.30
CA THR A 61 18.13 -7.89 18.40
C THR A 61 19.56 -8.38 18.15
N ALA A 62 20.51 -7.46 18.04
CA ALA A 62 21.91 -7.79 18.00
C ALA A 62 22.33 -8.34 19.38
N GLU A 63 21.80 -9.49 19.77
CA GLU A 63 22.35 -10.34 20.80
C GLU A 63 23.50 -11.11 20.17
N ASN A 64 24.56 -10.38 19.80
CA ASN A 64 25.86 -11.00 19.58
C ASN A 64 26.63 -10.95 20.92
N HIS A 65 26.09 -11.66 21.90
CA HIS A 65 26.84 -12.14 23.07
C HIS A 65 27.18 -13.60 22.78
N GLY A 66 28.38 -13.87 22.29
CA GLY A 66 28.80 -15.26 22.05
C GLY A 66 30.16 -15.40 21.40
N HIS A 67 31.18 -15.46 22.27
CA HIS A 67 32.57 -15.90 22.09
C HIS A 67 33.56 -14.94 21.43
#